data_AF-A0A7C2ZQW9-F1
#
_entry.id   AF-A0A7C2ZQW9-F1
#
_cell.length_a   1.000
_cell.length_b   1.000
_cell.length_c   1.000
_cell.angle_alpha   90.00
_cell.angle_beta   90.00
_cell.angle_gamma   90.00
#
_symmetry.space_group_name_H-M   'P 1'
#
loop_
_entity.id
_entity.type
_entity.pdbx_description
1 polymer ?
#
loop_
_entity_poly.entity_id
_entity_poly.type
_entity_poly.pdbx_seq_one_letter_code
_entity_poly.pdbx_strand_id
1 'polypeptide(L)'
;MNCKNSIIGGGVVGLSVAMNLAIANGKGNDICLFESKYLGYGSSLRNAGRFRVHFGDENNLEFAVESSKYLNSLSKITGMNVLFAKTGYLWIAS
;
A
#
# COMPACT_ATOMS: atom_id res chain seq x y z
N MET A 1 17.80 9.95 -17.88
CA MET A 1 17.24 9.50 -16.58
C MET A 1 17.97 8.21 -16.22
N ASN A 2 18.62 8.12 -15.05
CA ASN A 2 19.31 6.89 -14.64
C ASN A 2 18.46 6.15 -13.62
N CYS A 3 17.80 5.07 -14.05
CA CYS A 3 16.85 4.32 -13.24
C CYS A 3 17.49 2.98 -12.85
N LYS A 4 17.99 2.87 -11.62
CA LYS A 4 18.49 1.58 -11.09
C LYS A 4 17.34 0.61 -10.84
N ASN A 5 16.24 1.13 -10.29
CA ASN A 5 15.02 0.37 -10.06
C ASN A 5 13.89 0.95 -10.91
N SER A 6 13.32 0.14 -11.79
CA SER A 6 12.18 0.53 -12.64
C SER A 6 10.92 -0.17 -12.18
N ILE A 7 9.88 0.61 -11.89
CA ILE A 7 8.57 0.13 -11.42
C ILE A 7 7.53 0.48 -12.48
N ILE A 8 6.78 -0.53 -12.94
CA ILE A 8 5.71 -0.35 -13.93
C ILE A 8 4.37 -0.44 -13.20
N GLY A 9 3.63 0.67 -13.19
CA GLY A 9 2.33 0.82 -12.55
C GLY A 9 2.37 1.81 -11.38
N GLY A 10 1.58 2.88 -11.48
CA GLY A 10 1.40 3.93 -10.47
C GLY A 10 0.19 3.72 -9.55
N GLY A 11 -0.24 2.47 -9.37
CA GLY A 11 -1.21 2.10 -8.34
C GLY A 11 -0.61 2.09 -6.93
N VAL A 12 -1.43 1.78 -5.93
CA VAL A 12 -1.03 1.74 -4.51
C VAL A 12 0.15 0.79 -4.27
N VAL A 13 0.21 -0.34 -4.97
CA VAL A 13 1.30 -1.32 -4.85
C VAL A 13 2.61 -0.74 -5.39
N GLY A 14 2.61 -0.19 -6.61
CA GLY A 14 3.81 0.38 -7.21
C GLY A 14 4.36 1.58 -6.43
N LEU A 15 3.47 2.46 -5.96
CA LEU A 15 3.84 3.57 -5.07
C LEU A 15 4.37 3.08 -3.72
N SER A 16 3.77 2.05 -3.14
CA SER A 16 4.25 1.44 -1.89
C SER A 16 5.67 0.85 -2.06
N VAL A 17 5.93 0.14 -3.16
CA VAL A 17 7.27 -0.39 -3.47
C VAL A 17 8.27 0.75 -3.62
N ALA A 18 7.95 1.78 -4.41
CA ALA A 18 8.82 2.93 -4.61
C ALA A 18 9.18 3.62 -3.29
N MET A 19 8.18 3.86 -2.43
CA MET A 19 8.36 4.50 -1.14
C MET A 19 9.22 3.65 -0.19
N ASN A 20 8.92 2.35 -0.05
CA ASN A 20 9.68 1.48 0.86
C ASN A 20 11.12 1.25 0.38
N LEU A 21 11.36 1.18 -0.93
CA LEU A 21 12.72 1.16 -1.48
C LEU A 21 13.48 2.46 -1.18
N ALA A 22 12.81 3.61 -1.32
CA ALA A 22 13.43 4.90 -1.02
C ALA A 22 13.80 5.02 0.47
N ILE A 23 12.91 4.58 1.36
CA ILE A 23 13.15 4.54 2.81
C ILE A 23 14.33 3.60 3.14
N ALA A 24 14.33 2.38 2.59
CA ALA A 24 15.39 1.40 2.85
C ALA A 24 16.77 1.87 2.35
N ASN A 25 16.81 2.57 1.22
CA ASN A 25 18.05 3.08 0.63
C ASN A 25 18.48 4.45 1.20
N GLY A 26 17.63 5.12 1.98
CA GLY A 26 17.82 6.50 2.43
C GLY A 26 17.80 7.55 1.30
N LYS A 27 17.42 7.16 0.07
CA LYS A 27 17.34 8.00 -1.13
C LYS A 27 16.43 7.36 -2.18
N GLY A 28 15.82 8.17 -3.05
CA GLY A 28 14.91 7.69 -4.10
C GLY A 28 15.25 8.17 -5.52
N ASN A 29 16.41 8.80 -5.72
CA ASN A 29 16.78 9.43 -7.00
C ASN A 29 17.10 8.45 -8.14
N ASP A 30 17.27 7.17 -7.83
CA ASP A 30 17.52 6.08 -8.78
C ASP A 30 16.29 5.16 -8.97
N ILE A 31 15.14 5.52 -8.39
CA ILE A 31 13.88 4.80 -8.50
C ILE A 31 12.98 5.54 -9.50
N CYS A 32 12.61 4.86 -10.57
CA CYS A 32 11.71 5.39 -11.58
C CYS A 32 10.41 4.60 -11.61
N LEU A 33 9.29 5.31 -11.48
CA LEU A 33 7.96 4.74 -11.59
C LEU A 33 7.29 5.25 -12.87
N PHE A 34 6.78 4.31 -13.67
CA PHE A 34 6.10 4.60 -14.92
C PHE A 34 4.63 4.22 -14.80
N GLU A 35 3.74 5.17 -15.10
CA GLU A 35 2.30 4.96 -15.17
C GLU A 35 1.82 5.38 -16.57
N SER A 36 0.96 4.56 -17.15
CA SER A 36 0.37 4.75 -18.48
C SER A 36 -0.57 5.95 -18.58
N LYS A 37 -1.15 6.36 -17.45
CA LYS A 37 -2.12 7.47 -17.34
C LYS A 37 -1.70 8.44 -16.22
N TYR A 38 -2.51 8.55 -15.18
CA TYR A 38 -2.20 9.32 -13.97
C TYR A 38 -2.07 8.37 -12.77
N LEU A 39 -1.36 8.80 -11.72
CA LEU A 39 -1.17 7.99 -10.52
C LEU A 39 -2.51 7.54 -9.92
N GLY A 40 -2.64 6.26 -9.61
CA GLY A 40 -3.88 5.68 -9.10
C GLY A 40 -4.95 5.42 -10.17
N TYR A 41 -4.68 5.60 -11.47
CA TYR A 41 -5.64 5.36 -12.56
C TYR A 41 -6.24 3.94 -12.56
N GLY A 42 -5.60 2.95 -11.95
CA GLY A 42 -6.11 1.59 -11.86
C GLY A 42 -7.18 1.35 -10.77
N SER A 43 -7.21 0.12 -10.24
CA SER A 43 -8.14 -0.29 -9.19
C SER A 43 -7.97 0.48 -7.87
N SER A 44 -6.79 1.06 -7.64
CA SER A 44 -6.47 1.76 -6.38
C SER A 44 -7.37 2.95 -6.10
N LEU A 45 -7.91 3.65 -7.10
CA LEU A 45 -8.91 4.73 -6.88
C LEU A 45 -10.36 4.28 -7.06
N ARG A 46 -10.60 2.98 -7.26
CA ARG A 46 -11.94 2.38 -7.47
C ARG A 46 -12.28 1.32 -6.42
N ASN A 47 -11.49 1.22 -5.36
CA ASN A 47 -11.75 0.28 -4.26
C ASN A 47 -12.69 0.92 -3.22
N ALA A 48 -13.37 0.09 -2.42
CA ALA A 48 -14.32 0.55 -1.41
C ALA A 48 -13.67 1.14 -0.13
N GLY A 49 -12.34 1.26 -0.08
CA GLY A 49 -11.59 1.75 1.07
C GLY A 49 -11.57 0.81 2.27
N ARG A 50 -12.00 -0.45 2.10
CA ARG A 50 -12.12 -1.42 3.20
C ARG A 50 -10.87 -2.26 3.35
N PHE A 51 -10.53 -2.56 4.60
CA PHE A 51 -9.45 -3.46 4.98
C PHE A 51 -9.97 -4.46 6.04
N ARG A 52 -9.49 -5.71 5.99
CA ARG A 52 -9.84 -6.76 6.95
C ARG A 52 -8.65 -7.69 7.17
N VAL A 53 -8.67 -8.41 8.27
CA VAL A 53 -7.65 -9.41 8.61
C VAL A 53 -8.17 -10.86 8.57
N HIS A 54 -9.48 -11.07 8.52
CA HIS A 54 -10.09 -12.41 8.60
C HIS A 54 -9.93 -13.19 7.29
N PHE A 55 -8.81 -13.87 7.07
CA PHE A 55 -8.58 -14.75 5.91
C PHE A 55 -8.58 -16.22 6.37
N GLY A 56 -9.00 -17.13 5.47
CA GLY A 56 -9.03 -18.57 5.76
C GLY A 56 -7.68 -19.27 5.61
N ASP A 57 -6.72 -18.63 4.94
CA ASP A 57 -5.33 -19.09 4.82
C ASP A 57 -4.48 -18.39 5.88
N GLU A 58 -3.63 -19.15 6.58
CA GLU A 58 -2.82 -18.68 7.71
C GLU A 58 -1.81 -17.61 7.28
N ASN A 59 -1.11 -17.81 6.16
CA ASN A 59 -0.13 -16.84 5.66
C ASN A 59 -0.81 -15.51 5.30
N ASN A 60 -1.99 -15.57 4.70
CA ASN A 60 -2.78 -14.37 4.39
C ASN A 60 -3.30 -13.66 5.65
N LEU A 61 -3.69 -14.42 6.68
CA LEU A 61 -4.08 -13.87 7.98
C LEU A 61 -2.92 -13.12 8.62
N GLU A 62 -1.75 -13.76 8.72
CA GLU A 62 -0.54 -13.14 9.28
C GLU A 62 -0.14 -11.89 8.51
N PHE A 63 -0.08 -11.98 7.17
CA PHE A 63 0.22 -10.85 6.30
C PHE A 63 -0.75 -9.69 6.51
N ALA A 64 -2.06 -9.97 6.63
CA ALA A 64 -3.05 -8.93 6.85
C ALA A 64 -2.95 -8.31 8.25
N VAL A 65 -2.65 -9.12 9.28
CA VAL A 65 -2.42 -8.59 10.64
C VAL A 65 -1.23 -7.63 10.65
N GLU A 66 -0.10 -7.99 10.03
CA GLU A 66 1.06 -7.11 9.93
C GLU A 66 0.79 -5.88 9.06
N SER A 67 0.08 -6.04 7.94
CA SER A 67 -0.34 -4.93 7.08
C SER A 67 -1.20 -3.92 7.84
N SER A 68 -2.06 -4.37 8.76
CA SER A 68 -2.87 -3.49 9.62
C SER A 68 -2.02 -2.58 10.51
N LYS A 69 -0.91 -3.10 11.04
CA LYS A 69 0.04 -2.31 11.85
C LYS A 69 0.74 -1.27 10.99
N TYR A 70 1.11 -1.62 9.77
CA TYR A 70 1.72 -0.70 8.82
C TYR A 70 0.75 0.43 8.39
N LEU A 71 -0.51 0.10 8.06
CA LEU A 71 -1.53 1.11 7.76
C LEU A 71 -1.72 2.10 8.92
N ASN A 72 -1.64 1.60 10.16
CA ASN A 72 -1.72 2.44 11.36
C ASN A 72 -0.52 3.40 11.52
N SER A 73 0.65 3.06 11.00
CA SER A 73 1.86 3.90 11.05
C SER A 73 2.01 4.82 9.84
N LEU A 74 1.21 4.64 8.79
CA LEU A 74 1.37 5.32 7.52
C LEU A 74 1.27 6.85 7.62
N SER A 75 0.40 7.37 8.50
CA SER A 75 0.33 8.83 8.75
C SER A 75 1.64 9.37 9.32
N LYS A 76 2.32 8.60 10.17
CA LYS A 76 3.63 8.97 10.73
C LYS A 76 4.72 8.91 9.68
N ILE A 77 4.68 7.90 8.80
CA ILE A 77 5.67 7.72 7.71
C ILE A 77 5.57 8.87 6.70
N THR A 78 4.35 9.22 6.31
CA THR A 78 4.09 10.17 5.21
C THR A 78 3.92 11.61 5.68
N GLY A 79 3.66 11.85 6.97
CA GLY A 79 3.26 13.15 7.50
C GLY A 79 1.86 13.60 7.06
N MET A 80 1.08 12.72 6.41
CA MET A 80 -0.26 13.01 5.90
C MET A 80 -1.33 12.26 6.69
N ASN A 81 -2.52 12.85 6.84
CA ASN A 81 -3.65 12.11 7.38
C ASN A 81 -4.19 11.14 6.32
N VAL A 82 -3.96 9.84 6.52
CA VAL A 82 -4.43 8.80 5.58
C VAL A 82 -5.86 8.32 5.84
N LEU A 83 -6.58 8.95 6.78
CA LEU A 83 -7.98 8.64 7.13
C LEU A 83 -8.21 7.16 7.51
N PHE A 84 -7.19 6.51 8.08
CA PHE A 84 -7.30 5.12 8.50
C PHE A 84 -8.14 5.00 9.78
N ALA A 85 -9.21 4.19 9.72
CA ALA A 85 -10.11 3.95 10.84
C ALA A 85 -10.25 2.44 11.11
N LYS A 86 -10.16 2.06 12.39
CA LYS A 86 -10.39 0.68 12.84
C LYS A 86 -11.81 0.55 13.39
N THR A 87 -12.76 0.27 12.50
CA THR A 87 -14.18 0.11 12.85
C THR A 87 -14.60 -1.35 13.05
N GLY A 88 -13.69 -2.30 12.84
CA GLY A 88 -13.98 -3.74 12.86
C GLY A 88 -14.50 -4.25 11.51
N TYR A 89 -14.66 -5.57 11.41
CA TYR A 89 -15.22 -6.23 10.24
C TYR A 89 -16.07 -7.41 10.72
N LEU A 90 -17.28 -7.55 10.18
CA LEU A 90 -18.22 -8.61 10.57
C LEU A 90 -18.53 -9.49 9.37
N TRP A 91 -18.31 -10.79 9.52
CA TRP A 91 -18.87 -11.81 8.65
C TRP A 91 -20.14 -12.36 9.30
N ILE A 92 -21.22 -12.44 8.52
CA ILE A 92 -22.48 -13.05 8.94
C ILE A 92 -22.50 -14.46 8.33
N ALA A 93 -22.79 -15.46 9.15
CA ALA A 93 -22.96 -16.85 8.73
C ALA A 93 -24.41 -17.28 8.97
N SER A 94 -24.91 -18.15 8.10
CA SER A 94 -26.22 -18.80 8.19
C SER A 94 -26.11 -20.22 8.73
#